data_AF-A0A0J5FYN1-F1
#
_entry.id   AF-A0A0J5FYN1-F1
#
_cell.length_a   1.000
_cell.length_b   1.000
_cell.length_c   1.000
_cell.angle_alpha   90.00
_cell.angle_beta   90.00
_cell.angle_gamma   90.00
#
_symmetry.space_group_name_H-M   'P 1'
#
loop_
_entity.id
_entity.type
_entity.pdbx_description
1 polymer ?
#
loop_
_entity_poly.entity_id
_entity_poly.type
_entity_poly.pdbx_seq_one_letter_code
_entity_poly.pdbx_strand_id
1 'polypeptide(L)'
;MYSLKQKEEKKNHSPRPTQNTVNGDHAITPRIAELRKNFQQLNSQTVRPRVAPRPLHSLSKTGPFQQATKAPIASEIITPVSAATKTFTSNTQNPKVTPTSTSAPTNGVKKSFTLYRADNRSFEELQKSSPEGFKAWVHLDSEKARKFASVFLGNDNVESLPKHIIDEINKWKKGGTPKLSDLSTFIKYTKDRSTVWVSTAVNTEAGGQSSGAPLYEISMELYEFGVDKGKLVPLPNGRTGNMKPSIHLDTQNLADATIIALNHGPVNDAEMSFLTTIPMSNLKPYRR
;
A
#
# COMPACT_ATOMS: atom_id res chain seq x y z
N MET A 1 83.79 0.64 -29.75
CA MET A 1 83.46 2.01 -30.17
C MET A 1 82.30 1.94 -31.15
N TYR A 2 81.45 2.97 -31.10
CA TYR A 2 80.06 3.05 -31.52
C TYR A 2 79.83 2.92 -33.03
N SER A 3 78.68 2.35 -33.42
CA SER A 3 78.01 2.67 -34.68
C SER A 3 76.50 2.77 -34.48
N LEU A 4 75.99 3.97 -34.79
CA LEU A 4 74.62 4.41 -34.65
C LEU A 4 73.69 3.71 -35.67
N LYS A 5 72.56 3.20 -35.21
CA LYS A 5 71.37 3.03 -36.07
C LYS A 5 70.47 4.25 -35.93
N GLN A 6 70.33 4.99 -37.02
CA GLN A 6 69.37 6.08 -37.17
C GLN A 6 67.94 5.54 -37.11
N LYS A 7 67.10 6.28 -36.40
CA LYS A 7 65.68 6.04 -36.18
C LYS A 7 64.93 6.92 -37.18
N GLU A 8 64.27 6.32 -38.15
CA GLU A 8 63.47 7.05 -39.13
C GLU A 8 62.08 7.33 -38.54
N GLU A 9 61.74 8.61 -38.48
CA GLU A 9 60.49 9.17 -38.01
C GLU A 9 59.53 9.29 -39.20
N LYS A 10 58.42 8.53 -39.21
CA LYS A 10 57.28 8.80 -40.07
C LYS A 10 56.05 9.11 -39.23
N LYS A 11 55.74 10.41 -39.17
CA LYS A 11 54.41 10.98 -38.91
C LYS A 11 53.36 10.19 -39.69
N ASN A 12 52.31 9.74 -39.01
CA ASN A 12 51.03 9.49 -39.66
C ASN A 12 49.90 10.07 -38.81
N HIS A 13 49.09 10.86 -39.51
CA HIS A 13 47.96 11.62 -39.00
C HIS A 13 46.90 10.73 -38.36
N SER A 14 46.38 11.22 -37.23
CA SER A 14 45.18 10.75 -36.56
C SER A 14 43.96 10.80 -37.48
N PRO A 15 43.23 9.68 -37.70
CA PRO A 15 41.87 9.72 -38.21
C PRO A 15 40.91 9.85 -37.04
N ARG A 16 40.13 10.93 -37.08
CA ARG A 16 38.95 11.19 -36.27
C ARG A 16 37.92 10.07 -36.51
N PRO A 17 37.36 9.41 -35.48
CA PRO A 17 36.29 8.46 -35.71
C PRO A 17 35.00 9.21 -36.07
N THR A 18 34.54 8.92 -37.29
CA THR A 18 33.23 9.26 -37.84
C THR A 18 32.13 8.63 -37.00
N GLN A 19 31.12 9.42 -36.64
CA GLN A 19 29.86 8.95 -36.09
C GLN A 19 29.16 8.10 -37.16
N ASN A 20 29.17 6.77 -36.96
CA ASN A 20 28.30 5.87 -37.69
C ASN A 20 26.96 5.79 -36.98
N THR A 21 25.97 6.39 -37.63
CA THR A 21 24.54 6.16 -37.45
C THR A 21 24.24 4.69 -37.70
N VAL A 22 24.16 3.89 -36.64
CA VAL A 22 23.56 2.55 -36.69
C VAL A 22 22.08 2.71 -36.40
N ASN A 23 21.29 2.74 -37.47
CA ASN A 23 19.88 2.39 -37.43
C ASN A 23 19.77 0.93 -36.98
N GLY A 24 19.60 0.72 -35.68
CA GLY A 24 19.14 -0.53 -35.12
C GLY A 24 17.62 -0.51 -35.04
N ASP A 25 16.96 -1.14 -36.02
CA ASP A 25 15.56 -1.54 -35.93
C ASP A 25 15.40 -2.54 -34.78
N HIS A 26 15.26 -2.02 -33.56
CA HIS A 26 14.69 -2.80 -32.47
C HIS A 26 13.22 -2.97 -32.77
N ALA A 27 12.85 -4.19 -33.13
CA ALA A 27 11.48 -4.67 -33.22
C ALA A 27 10.69 -4.23 -31.97
N ILE A 28 9.95 -3.14 -32.12
CA ILE A 28 8.96 -2.70 -31.15
C ILE A 28 7.87 -3.77 -31.20
N THR A 29 7.78 -4.55 -30.12
CA THR A 29 6.71 -5.53 -29.93
C THR A 29 5.37 -4.80 -30.17
N PRO A 30 4.42 -5.37 -30.93
CA PRO A 30 3.19 -4.67 -31.35
C PRO A 30 2.40 -4.03 -30.19
N ARG A 31 2.59 -4.55 -28.97
CA ARG A 31 2.01 -4.05 -27.71
C ARG A 31 2.45 -2.64 -27.29
N ILE A 32 3.67 -2.21 -27.62
CA ILE A 32 4.18 -0.86 -27.26
C ILE A 32 3.72 0.19 -28.29
N ALA A 33 3.57 -0.21 -29.56
CA ALA A 33 3.04 0.67 -30.61
C ALA A 33 1.54 0.97 -30.39
N GLU A 34 0.77 -0.01 -29.90
CA GLU A 34 -0.65 0.14 -29.60
C GLU A 34 -0.91 1.08 -28.40
N LEU A 35 -0.06 1.02 -27.37
CA LEU A 35 -0.09 1.99 -26.25
C LEU A 35 0.20 3.42 -26.72
N ARG A 36 1.13 3.64 -27.66
CA ARG A 36 1.42 4.99 -28.18
C ARG A 36 0.29 5.59 -29.03
N LYS A 37 -0.46 4.76 -29.80
CA LYS A 37 -1.61 5.24 -30.59
C LYS A 37 -2.75 5.76 -29.70
N ASN A 38 -2.99 5.13 -28.55
CA ASN A 38 -4.04 5.55 -27.62
C ASN A 38 -3.76 6.89 -26.92
N PHE A 39 -2.49 7.34 -26.85
CA PHE A 39 -2.13 8.63 -26.25
C PHE A 39 -2.09 9.81 -27.25
N GLN A 40 -2.04 9.55 -28.56
CA GLN A 40 -2.06 10.63 -29.57
C GLN A 40 -3.47 11.03 -30.02
N GLN A 41 -4.50 10.21 -29.79
CA GLN A 41 -5.88 10.54 -30.15
C GLN A 41 -6.67 11.33 -29.10
N LEU A 42 -6.11 11.57 -27.90
CA LEU A 42 -6.84 12.26 -26.82
C LEU A 42 -6.59 13.78 -26.73
N ASN A 43 -5.99 14.40 -27.75
CA ASN A 43 -5.74 15.84 -27.79
C ASN A 43 -6.34 16.46 -29.05
N SER A 44 -7.66 16.48 -29.15
CA SER A 44 -8.41 17.42 -29.99
C SER A 44 -9.84 17.49 -29.46
N GLN A 45 -10.25 18.68 -29.03
CA GLN A 45 -11.59 19.06 -28.56
C GLN A 45 -11.93 18.71 -27.10
N THR A 46 -11.53 19.61 -26.19
CA THR A 46 -12.34 19.88 -25.00
C THR A 46 -12.69 21.35 -25.00
N VAL A 47 -13.86 21.66 -25.57
CA VAL A 47 -14.55 22.93 -25.36
C VAL A 47 -14.83 23.04 -23.86
N ARG A 48 -14.23 24.02 -23.19
CA ARG A 48 -14.50 24.31 -21.77
C ARG A 48 -15.97 24.69 -21.61
N PRO A 49 -16.74 24.05 -20.72
CA PRO A 49 -18.06 24.57 -20.37
C PRO A 49 -17.91 25.89 -19.61
N ARG A 50 -18.63 26.91 -20.09
CA ARG A 50 -18.72 28.26 -19.53
C ARG A 50 -19.40 28.16 -18.15
N VAL A 51 -18.65 28.44 -17.09
CA VAL A 51 -19.19 28.50 -15.72
C VAL A 51 -20.12 29.71 -15.62
N ALA A 52 -21.38 29.47 -15.29
CA ALA A 52 -22.38 30.50 -15.03
C ALA A 52 -22.12 31.17 -13.66
N PRO A 53 -22.40 32.48 -13.51
CA PRO A 53 -22.17 33.20 -12.27
C PRO A 53 -23.17 32.79 -11.17
N ARG A 54 -22.65 32.73 -9.95
CA ARG A 54 -23.32 32.37 -8.70
C ARG A 54 -24.36 33.43 -8.29
N PRO A 55 -25.60 33.07 -7.95
CA PRO A 55 -26.52 34.00 -7.30
C PRO A 55 -26.15 34.19 -5.81
N LEU A 56 -26.11 35.45 -5.40
CA LEU A 56 -26.03 35.93 -4.02
C LEU A 56 -27.44 36.05 -3.43
N HIS A 57 -27.55 35.73 -2.12
CA HIS A 57 -28.64 36.01 -1.19
C HIS A 57 -29.97 35.23 -1.26
N SER A 58 -30.32 34.57 -0.15
CA SER A 58 -31.40 35.08 0.73
C SER A 58 -31.43 34.35 2.08
N LEU A 59 -31.63 35.14 3.14
CA LEU A 59 -31.95 34.74 4.51
C LEU A 59 -33.37 34.16 4.61
N SER A 60 -33.57 33.16 5.46
CA SER A 60 -34.82 32.81 6.19
C SER A 60 -34.44 31.73 7.23
N LYS A 61 -34.19 32.01 8.51
CA LYS A 61 -35.05 32.43 9.63
C LYS A 61 -36.15 31.42 10.03
N THR A 62 -35.93 30.83 11.22
CA THR A 62 -36.87 30.42 12.29
C THR A 62 -37.84 29.24 12.13
N GLY A 63 -37.72 28.29 13.07
CA GLY A 63 -38.78 27.40 13.55
C GLY A 63 -38.25 26.34 14.53
N PRO A 64 -38.64 26.33 15.82
CA PRO A 64 -38.07 25.44 16.84
C PRO A 64 -38.82 24.10 16.88
N PHE A 65 -38.08 22.98 17.00
CA PHE A 65 -38.69 21.70 17.34
C PHE A 65 -38.53 21.45 18.85
N GLN A 66 -39.68 21.36 19.51
CA GLN A 66 -39.80 21.14 20.95
C GLN A 66 -39.52 19.67 21.31
N GLN A 67 -38.89 19.52 22.48
CA GLN A 67 -38.69 18.29 23.23
C GLN A 67 -40.02 17.66 23.65
N ALA A 68 -40.07 16.33 23.68
CA ALA A 68 -40.90 15.60 24.62
C ALA A 68 -40.03 14.61 25.40
N THR A 69 -39.88 14.94 26.68
CA THR A 69 -39.34 14.12 27.77
C THR A 69 -40.28 12.96 28.13
N LYS A 70 -39.72 11.78 28.40
CA LYS A 70 -40.22 10.87 29.44
C LYS A 70 -39.12 9.88 29.86
N ALA A 71 -38.76 9.94 31.14
CA ALA A 71 -38.02 8.92 31.90
C ALA A 71 -38.93 8.49 33.08
N PRO A 72 -38.47 7.70 34.05
CA PRO A 72 -38.13 6.26 33.99
C PRO A 72 -39.01 5.45 34.97
N ILE A 73 -39.01 4.12 34.87
CA ILE A 73 -39.53 3.23 35.94
C ILE A 73 -38.52 2.10 36.18
N ALA A 74 -38.05 2.03 37.42
CA ALA A 74 -37.30 0.94 38.07
C ALA A 74 -38.25 -0.24 38.40
N SER A 75 -37.91 -1.47 38.78
CA SER A 75 -36.76 -2.21 39.31
C SER A 75 -36.96 -3.67 38.82
N GLU A 76 -35.99 -4.58 38.85
CA GLU A 76 -35.78 -5.46 40.01
C GLU A 76 -34.52 -6.33 39.84
N ILE A 77 -33.95 -6.62 41.01
CA ILE A 77 -32.77 -7.43 41.30
C ILE A 77 -33.22 -8.87 41.51
N ILE A 78 -32.69 -9.87 40.80
CA ILE A 78 -32.52 -11.24 41.32
C ILE A 78 -31.25 -11.89 40.72
N THR A 79 -30.27 -12.14 41.59
CA THR A 79 -29.32 -13.27 41.56
C THR A 79 -29.33 -13.85 43.00
N PRO A 80 -28.80 -15.04 43.33
CA PRO A 80 -28.01 -16.02 42.55
C PRO A 80 -28.45 -17.50 42.71
N VAL A 81 -27.99 -18.43 41.86
CA VAL A 81 -27.81 -19.84 42.26
C VAL A 81 -26.56 -20.43 41.59
N SER A 82 -25.74 -21.09 42.41
CA SER A 82 -24.49 -21.79 42.11
C SER A 82 -24.68 -23.26 41.71
N ALA A 83 -23.57 -23.88 41.29
CA ALA A 83 -23.29 -25.29 41.03
C ALA A 83 -23.49 -25.74 39.57
N ALA A 84 -22.62 -26.53 38.94
CA ALA A 84 -21.65 -27.47 39.48
C ALA A 84 -20.44 -27.67 38.55
N THR A 85 -19.30 -27.86 39.20
CA THR A 85 -18.06 -28.46 38.69
C THR A 85 -18.31 -29.87 38.16
N LYS A 86 -17.90 -30.17 36.93
CA LYS A 86 -17.55 -31.54 36.51
C LYS A 86 -16.30 -31.53 35.65
N THR A 87 -15.24 -32.02 36.28
CA THR A 87 -14.00 -32.53 35.72
C THR A 87 -14.31 -33.71 34.80
N PHE A 88 -13.82 -33.68 33.56
CA PHE A 88 -13.56 -34.89 32.78
C PHE A 88 -12.21 -34.76 32.10
N THR A 89 -11.25 -35.46 32.68
CA THR A 89 -10.04 -35.94 32.05
C THR A 89 -10.40 -37.00 31.01
N SER A 90 -10.00 -36.79 29.76
CA SER A 90 -9.60 -37.90 28.89
C SER A 90 -8.43 -37.48 28.03
N ASN A 91 -7.43 -38.33 28.13
CA ASN A 91 -6.08 -38.24 27.63
C ASN A 91 -6.06 -39.11 26.37
N THR A 92 -5.77 -38.55 25.21
CA THR A 92 -5.34 -39.35 24.04
C THR A 92 -4.29 -38.58 23.26
N GLN A 93 -3.04 -38.98 23.49
CA GLN A 93 -1.87 -38.65 22.67
C GLN A 93 -2.07 -39.16 21.24
N ASN A 94 -1.68 -38.35 20.25
CA ASN A 94 -0.91 -38.83 19.10
C ASN A 94 -0.17 -37.68 18.39
N PRO A 95 0.86 -37.97 17.58
CA PRO A 95 2.16 -37.35 17.74
C PRO A 95 2.29 -35.99 17.06
N LYS A 96 2.92 -35.11 17.83
CA LYS A 96 3.50 -33.83 17.45
C LYS A 96 4.60 -34.04 16.39
N VAL A 97 4.24 -33.95 15.12
CA VAL A 97 5.22 -33.65 14.07
C VAL A 97 5.55 -32.18 14.21
N THR A 98 6.71 -31.91 14.81
CA THR A 98 7.26 -30.55 14.91
C THR A 98 7.93 -30.26 13.57
N PRO A 99 7.43 -29.34 12.72
CA PRO A 99 8.31 -28.75 11.72
C PRO A 99 9.32 -27.91 12.48
N THR A 100 10.57 -28.36 12.51
CA THR A 100 11.72 -27.53 12.89
C THR A 100 11.83 -26.40 11.86
N SER A 101 11.08 -25.32 12.07
CA SER A 101 11.40 -24.05 11.45
C SER A 101 12.54 -23.45 12.26
N THR A 102 13.77 -23.70 11.81
CA THR A 102 14.92 -22.92 12.25
C THR A 102 14.65 -21.47 11.84
N SER A 103 14.15 -20.67 12.77
CA SER A 103 14.10 -19.21 12.63
C SER A 103 15.54 -18.71 12.70
N ALA A 104 16.11 -18.39 11.54
CA ALA A 104 17.29 -17.57 11.50
C ALA A 104 17.00 -16.25 12.25
N PRO A 105 17.94 -15.71 13.05
CA PRO A 105 17.74 -14.44 13.72
C PRO A 105 17.72 -13.34 12.66
N THR A 106 16.53 -12.96 12.22
CA THR A 106 16.33 -11.78 11.39
C THR A 106 16.50 -10.56 12.28
N ASN A 107 17.67 -9.92 12.20
CA ASN A 107 17.96 -8.59 12.77
C ASN A 107 17.11 -7.49 12.11
N GLY A 108 15.78 -7.66 12.10
CA GLY A 108 14.86 -6.61 11.72
C GLY A 108 14.82 -5.58 12.84
N VAL A 109 15.07 -4.31 12.50
CA VAL A 109 14.83 -3.20 13.42
C VAL A 109 13.48 -2.61 13.07
N LYS A 110 12.61 -2.51 14.08
CA LYS A 110 11.31 -1.84 13.95
C LYS A 110 11.54 -0.34 13.87
N LYS A 111 10.90 0.35 12.92
CA LYS A 111 11.04 1.79 12.72
C LYS A 111 9.74 2.51 13.01
N SER A 112 9.82 3.68 13.63
CA SER A 112 8.69 4.58 13.78
C SER A 112 8.41 5.31 12.47
N PHE A 113 7.14 5.34 12.08
CA PHE A 113 6.63 6.04 10.91
C PHE A 113 5.58 7.06 11.34
N THR A 114 5.70 8.27 10.79
CA THR A 114 4.67 9.29 10.82
C THR A 114 4.16 9.46 9.40
N LEU A 115 2.86 9.27 9.21
CA LEU A 115 2.21 9.31 7.91
C LEU A 115 1.01 10.24 7.97
N TYR A 116 0.53 10.63 6.80
CA TYR A 116 -0.57 11.55 6.67
C TYR A 116 -1.63 11.02 5.72
N ARG A 117 -2.89 11.28 6.06
CA ARG A 117 -4.04 10.96 5.21
C ARG A 117 -5.03 12.09 5.27
N ALA A 118 -5.44 12.59 4.11
CA ALA A 118 -6.60 13.45 4.00
C ALA A 118 -7.88 12.59 3.92
N ASP A 119 -8.91 12.95 4.67
CA ASP A 119 -10.22 12.29 4.62
C ASP A 119 -11.31 13.36 4.84
N ASN A 120 -12.42 13.27 4.11
CA ASN A 120 -13.47 14.28 4.16
C ASN A 120 -14.31 14.23 5.44
N ARG A 121 -14.22 13.14 6.20
CA ARG A 121 -14.84 13.05 7.53
C ARG A 121 -14.00 13.83 8.52
N SER A 122 -14.65 14.52 9.46
CA SER A 122 -14.03 14.98 10.71
C SER A 122 -13.64 13.82 11.62
N PHE A 123 -12.83 14.07 12.65
CA PHE A 123 -12.34 13.01 13.52
C PHE A 123 -13.48 12.38 14.32
N GLU A 124 -14.44 13.20 14.76
CA GLU A 124 -15.64 12.78 15.45
C GLU A 124 -16.54 11.92 14.55
N GLU A 125 -16.71 12.32 13.29
CA GLU A 125 -17.45 11.53 12.29
C GLU A 125 -16.74 10.21 11.98
N LEU A 126 -15.41 10.21 11.89
CA LEU A 126 -14.63 9.00 11.69
C LEU A 126 -14.79 8.05 12.88
N GLN A 127 -14.70 8.53 14.11
CA GLN A 127 -14.93 7.73 15.32
C GLN A 127 -16.32 7.11 15.36
N LYS A 128 -17.33 7.85 14.92
CA LYS A 128 -18.72 7.37 14.89
C LYS A 128 -18.98 6.37 13.76
N SER A 129 -18.43 6.61 12.57
CA SER A 129 -18.73 5.82 11.36
C SER A 129 -17.76 4.65 11.13
N SER A 130 -16.56 4.71 11.72
CA SER A 130 -15.51 3.70 11.59
C SER A 130 -14.69 3.66 12.88
N PRO A 131 -15.26 3.19 14.00
CA PRO A 131 -14.62 3.20 15.32
C PRO A 131 -13.29 2.43 15.35
N GLU A 132 -13.14 1.45 14.47
CA GLU A 132 -11.90 0.68 14.30
C GLU A 132 -10.80 1.42 13.52
N GLY A 133 -11.10 2.55 12.88
CA GLY A 133 -10.15 3.37 12.12
C GLY A 133 -10.38 3.35 10.61
N PHE A 134 -9.32 3.57 9.82
CA PHE A 134 -9.46 3.63 8.36
C PHE A 134 -9.49 2.23 7.74
N LYS A 135 -10.53 1.97 6.96
CA LYS A 135 -10.70 0.77 6.13
C LYS A 135 -10.69 1.09 4.64
N ALA A 136 -10.22 0.13 3.86
CA ALA A 136 -10.40 0.14 2.42
C ALA A 136 -11.88 -0.02 2.04
N TRP A 137 -12.24 0.34 0.81
CA TRP A 137 -13.59 0.14 0.29
C TRP A 137 -14.01 -1.33 0.30
N VAL A 138 -13.10 -2.22 -0.14
CA VAL A 138 -13.24 -3.67 0.05
C VAL A 138 -12.32 -4.10 1.17
N HIS A 139 -12.89 -4.35 2.34
CA HIS A 139 -12.12 -4.68 3.53
C HIS A 139 -11.51 -6.09 3.45
N LEU A 140 -10.19 -6.16 3.65
CA LEU A 140 -9.48 -7.39 3.97
C LEU A 140 -9.19 -7.40 5.48
N ASP A 141 -9.69 -8.42 6.16
CA ASP A 141 -9.20 -8.76 7.50
C ASP A 141 -7.72 -9.20 7.42
N SER A 142 -7.06 -9.32 8.59
CA SER A 142 -5.64 -9.67 8.62
C SER A 142 -5.36 -11.03 7.97
N GLU A 143 -6.27 -12.00 8.02
CA GLU A 143 -6.08 -13.31 7.37
C GLU A 143 -6.07 -13.17 5.84
N LYS A 144 -7.06 -12.49 5.27
CA LYS A 144 -7.11 -12.23 3.82
C LYS A 144 -5.97 -11.34 3.36
N ALA A 145 -5.59 -10.34 4.13
CA ALA A 145 -4.45 -9.48 3.81
C ALA A 145 -3.13 -10.27 3.82
N ARG A 146 -2.93 -11.20 4.78
CA ARG A 146 -1.80 -12.12 4.78
C ARG A 146 -1.80 -13.03 3.56
N LYS A 147 -2.95 -13.63 3.19
CA LYS A 147 -3.07 -14.44 1.97
C LYS A 147 -2.71 -13.63 0.73
N PHE A 148 -3.26 -12.42 0.60
CA PHE A 148 -2.96 -11.55 -0.53
C PHE A 148 -1.47 -11.18 -0.61
N ALA A 149 -0.85 -10.79 0.51
CA ALA A 149 0.58 -10.49 0.56
C ALA A 149 1.45 -11.72 0.29
N SER A 150 1.01 -12.92 0.68
CA SER A 150 1.78 -14.16 0.50
C SER A 150 1.94 -14.57 -0.97
N VAL A 151 1.09 -14.05 -1.87
CA VAL A 151 1.22 -14.24 -3.32
C VAL A 151 2.58 -13.75 -3.84
N PHE A 152 3.06 -12.62 -3.30
CA PHE A 152 4.37 -12.06 -3.68
C PHE A 152 5.54 -12.84 -3.08
N LEU A 153 5.27 -13.75 -2.14
CA LEU A 153 6.22 -14.71 -1.58
C LEU A 153 6.14 -16.07 -2.29
N GLY A 154 5.36 -16.18 -3.37
CA GLY A 154 5.20 -17.40 -4.16
C GLY A 154 4.10 -18.33 -3.65
N ASN A 155 3.22 -17.89 -2.73
CA ASN A 155 2.07 -18.69 -2.33
C ASN A 155 0.96 -18.63 -3.38
N ASP A 156 0.46 -19.78 -3.80
CA ASP A 156 -0.61 -19.89 -4.79
C ASP A 156 -2.02 -19.90 -4.19
N ASN A 157 -2.14 -20.06 -2.87
CA ASN A 157 -3.44 -20.09 -2.21
C ASN A 157 -4.07 -18.69 -2.16
N VAL A 158 -5.04 -18.48 -3.05
CA VAL A 158 -5.84 -17.25 -3.16
C VAL A 158 -7.31 -17.47 -2.79
N GLU A 159 -7.64 -18.62 -2.21
CA GLU A 159 -8.99 -18.91 -1.74
C GLU A 159 -9.45 -17.83 -0.75
N SER A 160 -10.75 -17.55 -0.71
CA SER A 160 -11.38 -16.52 0.14
C SER A 160 -11.01 -15.04 -0.15
N LEU A 161 -10.12 -14.78 -1.12
CA LEU A 161 -9.89 -13.41 -1.60
C LEU A 161 -11.06 -12.93 -2.47
N PRO A 162 -11.33 -11.61 -2.53
CA PRO A 162 -12.34 -11.07 -3.43
C PRO A 162 -12.05 -11.43 -4.89
N LYS A 163 -13.09 -11.77 -5.66
CA LYS A 163 -12.96 -12.23 -7.06
C LYS A 163 -12.09 -11.30 -7.93
N HIS A 164 -12.25 -9.99 -7.80
CA HIS A 164 -11.47 -9.03 -8.59
C HIS A 164 -9.97 -9.06 -8.26
N ILE A 165 -9.60 -9.39 -7.01
CA ILE A 165 -8.20 -9.58 -6.60
C ILE A 165 -7.65 -10.89 -7.18
N ILE A 166 -8.44 -11.96 -7.14
CA ILE A 166 -8.05 -13.26 -7.75
C ILE A 166 -7.83 -13.09 -9.26
N ASP A 167 -8.76 -12.40 -9.94
CA ASP A 167 -8.66 -12.12 -11.38
C ASP A 167 -7.38 -11.34 -11.70
N GLU A 168 -6.99 -10.38 -10.88
CA GLU A 168 -5.76 -9.59 -11.05
C GLU A 168 -4.49 -10.41 -10.78
N ILE A 169 -4.48 -11.21 -9.70
CA ILE A 169 -3.37 -12.13 -9.41
C ILE A 169 -3.15 -13.11 -10.57
N ASN A 170 -4.23 -13.64 -11.13
CA ASN A 170 -4.15 -14.55 -12.28
C ASN A 170 -3.56 -13.87 -13.52
N LYS A 171 -3.79 -12.56 -13.72
CA LYS A 171 -3.12 -11.81 -14.79
C LYS A 171 -1.61 -11.69 -14.55
N TRP A 172 -1.19 -11.39 -13.31
CA TRP A 172 0.24 -11.33 -12.98
C TRP A 172 0.92 -12.69 -13.17
N LYS A 173 0.28 -13.78 -12.71
CA LYS A 173 0.80 -15.15 -12.86
C LYS A 173 1.01 -15.56 -14.32
N LYS A 174 0.18 -15.10 -15.26
CA LYS A 174 0.40 -15.32 -16.71
C LYS A 174 1.72 -14.68 -17.21
N GLY A 175 2.20 -13.63 -16.54
CA GLY A 175 3.46 -12.97 -16.83
C GLY A 175 4.67 -13.50 -16.04
N GLY A 176 4.46 -14.47 -15.15
CA GLY A 176 5.48 -15.03 -14.26
C GLY A 176 5.13 -14.86 -12.78
N THR A 177 6.13 -15.01 -11.89
CA THR A 177 5.91 -14.83 -10.45
C THR A 177 5.54 -13.38 -10.13
N PRO A 178 4.41 -13.13 -9.44
CA PRO A 178 4.02 -11.78 -9.04
C PRO A 178 5.08 -11.07 -8.21
N LYS A 179 5.29 -9.78 -8.48
CA LYS A 179 6.28 -8.92 -7.82
C LYS A 179 5.59 -7.77 -7.12
N LEU A 180 6.24 -7.16 -6.12
CA LEU A 180 5.71 -5.98 -5.44
C LEU A 180 5.52 -4.77 -6.40
N SER A 181 6.23 -4.74 -7.52
CA SER A 181 6.01 -3.76 -8.59
C SER A 181 4.63 -3.90 -9.25
N ASP A 182 4.11 -5.14 -9.33
CA ASP A 182 2.78 -5.40 -9.89
C ASP A 182 1.71 -4.86 -8.93
N LEU A 183 1.87 -5.09 -7.62
CA LEU A 183 1.01 -4.50 -6.60
C LEU A 183 1.06 -2.97 -6.61
N SER A 184 2.27 -2.39 -6.65
CA SER A 184 2.44 -0.93 -6.74
C SER A 184 1.73 -0.35 -7.96
N THR A 185 1.81 -1.03 -9.10
CA THR A 185 1.13 -0.63 -10.34
C THR A 185 -0.38 -0.71 -10.17
N PHE A 186 -0.89 -1.82 -9.66
CA PHE A 186 -2.31 -2.02 -9.38
C PHE A 186 -2.87 -0.96 -8.44
N ILE A 187 -2.16 -0.63 -7.37
CA ILE A 187 -2.51 0.46 -6.44
C ILE A 187 -2.54 1.81 -7.16
N LYS A 188 -1.52 2.09 -7.96
CA LYS A 188 -1.40 3.39 -8.64
C LYS A 188 -2.53 3.63 -9.64
N TYR A 189 -2.94 2.59 -10.36
CA TYR A 189 -3.89 2.71 -11.47
C TYR A 189 -5.34 2.37 -11.13
N THR A 190 -5.62 1.75 -9.98
CA THR A 190 -6.99 1.54 -9.52
C THR A 190 -7.49 2.78 -8.78
N LYS A 191 -8.64 3.31 -9.22
CA LYS A 191 -9.26 4.54 -8.69
C LYS A 191 -10.75 4.41 -8.40
N ASP A 192 -11.30 3.20 -8.51
CA ASP A 192 -12.71 2.92 -8.24
C ASP A 192 -12.93 2.46 -6.79
N ARG A 193 -14.16 2.04 -6.45
CA ARG A 193 -14.51 1.55 -5.11
C ARG A 193 -14.16 0.06 -4.90
N SER A 194 -13.34 -0.54 -5.75
CA SER A 194 -12.86 -1.92 -5.56
C SER A 194 -11.56 -2.01 -4.74
N THR A 195 -10.92 -0.87 -4.43
CA THR A 195 -9.62 -0.87 -3.75
C THR A 195 -9.66 -1.62 -2.41
N VAL A 196 -8.65 -2.45 -2.19
CA VAL A 196 -8.43 -3.23 -0.96
C VAL A 196 -7.35 -2.62 -0.06
N TRP A 197 -7.03 -1.34 -0.26
CA TRP A 197 -6.03 -0.63 0.54
C TRP A 197 -6.51 0.75 1.01
N VAL A 198 -5.82 1.26 2.03
CA VAL A 198 -5.90 2.63 2.50
C VAL A 198 -4.60 3.35 2.15
N SER A 199 -4.67 4.33 1.26
CA SER A 199 -3.52 5.16 0.90
C SER A 199 -3.19 6.19 1.97
N THR A 200 -1.89 6.34 2.25
CA THR A 200 -1.31 7.36 3.13
C THR A 200 -0.03 7.91 2.48
N ALA A 201 0.44 9.08 2.91
CA ALA A 201 1.68 9.68 2.43
C ALA A 201 2.67 9.89 3.58
N VAL A 202 3.96 9.94 3.27
CA VAL A 202 5.01 10.28 4.24
C VAL A 202 5.12 11.78 4.54
N ASN A 203 4.35 12.62 3.84
CA ASN A 203 4.36 14.07 3.98
C ASN A 203 2.94 14.64 4.13
N THR A 204 2.87 15.88 4.59
CA THR A 204 1.62 16.60 4.86
C THR A 204 0.85 17.00 3.61
N GLU A 205 1.45 16.88 2.41
CA GLU A 205 0.76 17.11 1.14
C GLU A 205 -0.26 16.00 0.83
N ALA A 206 -0.13 14.83 1.44
CA ALA A 206 -1.07 13.72 1.34
C ALA A 206 -1.47 13.40 -0.11
N GLY A 207 -0.49 13.37 -1.02
CA GLY A 207 -0.72 13.16 -2.46
C GLY A 207 -1.51 14.27 -3.14
N GLY A 208 -1.39 15.51 -2.65
CA GLY A 208 -2.10 16.69 -3.15
C GLY A 208 -3.57 16.79 -2.69
N GLN A 209 -4.02 15.88 -1.82
CA GLN A 209 -5.40 15.85 -1.30
C GLN A 209 -5.56 16.64 0.00
N SER A 210 -4.47 17.20 0.51
CA SER A 210 -4.45 17.85 1.82
C SER A 210 -5.25 19.17 1.82
N SER A 211 -5.39 19.85 0.67
CA SER A 211 -6.06 21.14 0.57
C SER A 211 -7.58 21.03 0.75
N GLY A 212 -8.08 21.55 1.89
CA GLY A 212 -9.53 21.71 2.14
C GLY A 212 -10.21 20.52 2.82
N ALA A 213 -9.50 19.43 3.08
CA ALA A 213 -9.99 18.28 3.85
C ALA A 213 -9.27 18.18 5.21
N PRO A 214 -9.93 17.64 6.24
CA PRO A 214 -9.27 17.21 7.47
C PRO A 214 -8.05 16.32 7.17
N LEU A 215 -6.94 16.62 7.83
CA LEU A 215 -5.70 15.85 7.74
C LEU A 215 -5.50 15.06 9.03
N TYR A 216 -5.10 13.81 8.88
CA TYR A 216 -4.82 12.90 9.99
C TYR A 216 -3.35 12.54 9.99
N GLU A 217 -2.73 12.62 11.16
CA GLU A 217 -1.42 12.04 11.39
C GLU A 217 -1.60 10.62 11.91
N ILE A 218 -0.80 9.71 11.38
CA ILE A 218 -0.82 8.29 11.68
C ILE A 218 0.56 7.93 12.21
N SER A 219 0.62 7.51 13.47
CA SER A 219 1.88 7.09 14.13
C SER A 219 1.89 5.59 14.34
N MET A 220 2.91 4.90 13.85
CA MET A 220 3.06 3.46 14.07
C MET A 220 4.51 3.01 13.96
N GLU A 221 4.77 1.80 14.42
CA GLU A 221 6.06 1.16 14.28
C GLU A 221 5.95 -0.08 13.41
N LEU A 222 6.78 -0.19 12.38
CA LEU A 222 6.76 -1.33 11.46
C LEU A 222 8.19 -1.80 11.14
N TYR A 223 8.32 -3.09 10.85
CA TYR A 223 9.47 -3.65 10.16
C TYR A 223 9.31 -3.45 8.66
N GLU A 224 10.42 -3.23 7.96
CA GLU A 224 10.44 -3.05 6.51
C GLU A 224 11.21 -4.20 5.85
N PHE A 225 10.65 -4.74 4.77
CA PHE A 225 11.17 -5.90 4.06
C PHE A 225 11.16 -5.68 2.55
N GLY A 226 12.25 -6.10 1.90
CA GLY A 226 12.23 -6.45 0.48
C GLY A 226 11.71 -7.87 0.29
N VAL A 227 11.50 -8.25 -0.96
CA VAL A 227 11.24 -9.63 -1.35
C VAL A 227 12.34 -10.09 -2.29
N ASP A 228 13.05 -11.16 -1.89
CA ASP A 228 14.02 -11.84 -2.74
C ASP A 228 13.70 -13.34 -2.76
N LYS A 229 13.58 -13.92 -3.96
CA LYS A 229 13.31 -15.35 -4.18
C LYS A 229 12.16 -15.89 -3.31
N GLY A 230 11.06 -15.15 -3.22
CA GLY A 230 9.88 -15.52 -2.44
C GLY A 230 10.05 -15.43 -0.92
N LYS A 231 11.11 -14.78 -0.43
CA LYS A 231 11.38 -14.60 1.00
C LYS A 231 11.43 -13.13 1.36
N LEU A 232 10.96 -12.82 2.58
CA LEU A 232 11.13 -11.49 3.17
C LEU A 232 12.60 -11.29 3.54
N VAL A 233 13.18 -10.19 3.09
CA VAL A 233 14.55 -9.77 3.41
C VAL A 233 14.49 -8.47 4.20
N PRO A 234 14.94 -8.43 5.47
CA PRO A 234 14.89 -7.21 6.27
C PRO A 234 15.64 -6.04 5.62
N LEU A 235 15.05 -4.84 5.69
CA LEU A 235 15.64 -3.58 5.22
C LEU A 235 15.79 -2.60 6.38
N PRO A 236 16.76 -2.80 7.30
CA PRO A 236 16.95 -1.95 8.48
C PRO A 236 17.27 -0.49 8.11
N ASN A 237 17.84 -0.25 6.93
CA ASN A 237 18.10 1.10 6.40
C ASN A 237 17.05 1.57 5.38
N GLY A 238 16.03 0.74 5.14
CA GLY A 238 14.92 1.00 4.22
C GLY A 238 15.26 0.83 2.76
N ARG A 239 14.26 1.03 1.89
CA ARG A 239 14.45 0.94 0.44
C ARG A 239 15.36 2.05 -0.10
N THR A 240 16.24 1.69 -1.03
CA THR A 240 17.23 2.61 -1.61
C THR A 240 16.85 3.13 -3.00
N GLY A 241 15.68 2.77 -3.54
CA GLY A 241 15.28 3.13 -4.89
C GLY A 241 13.79 3.39 -5.07
N ASN A 242 13.47 4.33 -5.96
CA ASN A 242 12.09 4.73 -6.29
C ASN A 242 11.26 3.59 -6.90
N MET A 243 11.92 2.69 -7.64
CA MET A 243 11.28 1.58 -8.35
C MET A 243 11.39 0.25 -7.60
N LYS A 244 11.73 0.27 -6.31
CA LYS A 244 11.88 -0.92 -5.47
C LYS A 244 10.91 -0.85 -4.28
N PRO A 245 9.64 -1.24 -4.46
CA PRO A 245 8.70 -1.27 -3.36
C PRO A 245 9.15 -2.22 -2.24
N SER A 246 8.74 -1.93 -1.02
CA SER A 246 8.96 -2.76 0.17
C SER A 246 7.64 -3.07 0.87
N ILE A 247 7.57 -4.22 1.54
CA ILE A 247 6.46 -4.60 2.42
C ILE A 247 6.80 -4.14 3.84
N HIS A 248 5.83 -3.54 4.52
CA HIS A 248 5.94 -3.19 5.93
C HIS A 248 4.97 -4.05 6.76
N LEU A 249 5.45 -4.55 7.89
CA LEU A 249 4.71 -5.43 8.81
C LEU A 249 4.86 -4.95 10.26
N ASP A 250 3.85 -5.16 11.10
CA ASP A 250 3.95 -4.94 12.56
C ASP A 250 4.76 -6.01 13.29
N THR A 251 4.94 -7.17 12.67
CA THR A 251 5.71 -8.32 13.17
C THR A 251 6.89 -8.66 12.24
N GLN A 252 7.77 -9.56 12.67
CA GLN A 252 8.95 -9.93 11.87
C GLN A 252 8.64 -10.89 10.71
N ASN A 253 7.43 -11.41 10.62
CA ASN A 253 7.04 -12.41 9.64
C ASN A 253 5.61 -12.18 9.16
N LEU A 254 5.29 -12.66 7.95
CA LEU A 254 3.96 -12.45 7.40
C LEU A 254 2.86 -13.23 8.13
N ALA A 255 3.16 -14.40 8.70
CA ALA A 255 2.15 -15.29 9.29
C ALA A 255 1.44 -14.66 10.50
N ASP A 256 2.18 -13.88 11.29
CA ASP A 256 1.69 -13.25 12.51
C ASP A 256 1.26 -11.79 12.30
N ALA A 257 1.51 -11.21 11.12
CA ALA A 257 1.25 -9.80 10.85
C ALA A 257 -0.24 -9.46 10.94
N THR A 258 -0.56 -8.39 11.67
CA THR A 258 -1.92 -7.82 11.74
C THR A 258 -2.03 -6.52 10.97
N ILE A 259 -0.89 -5.83 10.77
CA ILE A 259 -0.75 -4.65 9.92
C ILE A 259 0.16 -4.99 8.76
N ILE A 260 -0.33 -4.81 7.54
CA ILE A 260 0.41 -5.06 6.31
C ILE A 260 0.28 -3.85 5.40
N ALA A 261 1.40 -3.29 4.98
CA ALA A 261 1.41 -2.16 4.05
C ALA A 261 2.47 -2.34 2.95
N LEU A 262 2.26 -1.65 1.84
CA LEU A 262 3.25 -1.49 0.78
C LEU A 262 3.78 -0.06 0.80
N ASN A 263 5.10 0.10 0.91
CA ASN A 263 5.78 1.36 0.68
C ASN A 263 6.25 1.42 -0.78
N HIS A 264 5.76 2.40 -1.53
CA HIS A 264 6.01 2.51 -2.96
C HIS A 264 6.01 3.97 -3.44
N GLY A 265 6.39 4.19 -4.70
CA GLY A 265 6.59 5.53 -5.27
C GLY A 265 7.98 6.12 -5.00
N PRO A 266 8.20 7.42 -5.23
CA PRO A 266 9.48 8.08 -4.94
C PRO A 266 9.88 7.92 -3.47
N VAL A 267 11.17 7.78 -3.14
CA VAL A 267 11.61 7.55 -1.74
C VAL A 267 11.21 8.70 -0.81
N ASN A 268 11.32 9.95 -1.28
CA ASN A 268 11.04 11.15 -0.47
C ASN A 268 9.59 11.65 -0.60
N ASP A 269 8.77 10.99 -1.41
CA ASP A 269 7.35 11.30 -1.63
C ASP A 269 6.57 9.99 -1.73
N ALA A 270 6.89 9.09 -0.81
CA ALA A 270 6.37 7.74 -0.83
C ALA A 270 4.89 7.73 -0.44
N GLU A 271 4.14 6.90 -1.15
CA GLU A 271 2.84 6.44 -0.69
C GLU A 271 3.06 5.17 0.14
N MET A 272 2.39 5.08 1.28
CA MET A 272 2.29 3.83 2.04
C MET A 272 0.84 3.37 2.04
N SER A 273 0.57 2.27 1.33
CA SER A 273 -0.77 1.73 1.13
C SER A 273 -0.99 0.53 2.04
N PHE A 274 -1.89 0.66 3.00
CA PHE A 274 -2.22 -0.39 3.96
C PHE A 274 -3.22 -1.36 3.38
N LEU A 275 -2.87 -2.66 3.36
CA LEU A 275 -3.78 -3.74 2.95
C LEU A 275 -4.73 -4.16 4.09
N THR A 276 -4.46 -3.70 5.31
CA THR A 276 -5.24 -3.94 6.53
C THR A 276 -5.83 -2.62 7.05
N THR A 277 -6.76 -2.71 8.00
CA THR A 277 -7.28 -1.52 8.71
C THR A 277 -6.13 -0.77 9.39
N ILE A 278 -6.14 0.56 9.30
CA ILE A 278 -5.29 1.42 10.14
C ILE A 278 -6.06 1.70 11.44
N PRO A 279 -5.60 1.21 12.61
CA PRO A 279 -6.38 1.31 13.84
C PRO A 279 -6.62 2.76 14.27
N MET A 280 -7.81 3.04 14.81
CA MET A 280 -8.15 4.36 15.36
C MET A 280 -7.15 4.84 16.43
N SER A 281 -6.59 3.92 17.22
CA SER A 281 -5.56 4.21 18.24
C SER A 281 -4.28 4.82 17.69
N ASN A 282 -4.03 4.67 16.39
CA ASN A 282 -2.85 5.19 15.72
C ASN A 282 -3.11 6.54 15.04
N LEU A 283 -4.35 7.05 15.09
CA LEU A 283 -4.79 8.26 14.42
C LEU A 283 -4.86 9.44 15.39
N LYS A 284 -4.44 10.61 14.93
CA LYS A 284 -4.79 11.88 15.56
C LYS A 284 -5.10 12.94 14.50
N PRO A 285 -5.98 13.92 14.79
CA PRO A 285 -6.14 15.09 13.93
C PRO A 285 -4.79 15.83 13.80
N TYR A 286 -4.41 16.18 12.58
CA TYR A 286 -3.26 17.03 12.32
C TYR A 286 -3.72 18.46 12.10
N ARG A 287 -3.24 19.37 12.94
CA ARG A 287 -3.43 20.81 12.74
C ARG A 287 -2.24 21.34 11.95
N ARG A 288 -2.53 21.97 10.82
CA ARG A 288 -1.56 22.67 9.99
C ARG A 288 -1.04 23.92 10.68
#